data_AF-A0A8J3UAQ5-F1
#
_entry.id   AF-A0A8J3UAQ5-F1
#
_cell.length_a   1.000
_cell.length_b   1.000
_cell.length_c   1.000
_cell.angle_alpha   90.00
_cell.angle_beta   90.00
_cell.angle_gamma   90.00
#
_symmetry.space_group_name_H-M   'P 1'
#
loop_
_entity.id
_entity.type
_entity.pdbx_description
1 polymer ?
#
loop_
_entity_poly.entity_id
_entity_poly.type
_entity_poly.pdbx_seq_one_letter_code
_entity_poly.pdbx_strand_id
1 'polypeptide(L)'
;MSERRQLIGLAYRLVGSLAEAEDVVQETYARWYAMPQQQREAIESPGGRLTRVASRICLDLLGSARARRESYVGEWNTMDPADARSRSNSLRVPQPLHKILP
;
A
#
# COMPACT_ATOMS: atom_id res chain seq x y z
N MET A 1 9.40 -11.96 24.92
CA MET A 1 7.95 -12.10 24.61
C MET A 1 7.09 -10.91 25.05
N SER A 2 7.56 -9.99 25.91
CA SER A 2 6.76 -8.85 26.38
C SER A 2 6.75 -7.63 25.45
N GLU A 3 7.87 -7.32 24.78
CA GLU A 3 7.98 -6.15 23.90
C GLU A 3 7.01 -6.18 22.72
N ARG A 4 6.90 -7.32 22.02
CA ARG A 4 5.91 -7.50 20.94
C ARG A 4 4.49 -7.19 21.42
N ARG A 5 4.14 -7.64 22.62
CA ARG A 5 2.81 -7.44 23.21
C ARG A 5 2.57 -5.97 23.57
N GLN A 6 3.60 -5.29 24.07
CA GLN A 6 3.55 -3.84 24.32
C GLN A 6 3.41 -3.03 23.03
N LEU A 7 4.14 -3.40 21.98
CA LEU A 7 4.05 -2.76 20.67
C LEU A 7 2.68 -2.96 20.03
N ILE A 8 2.10 -4.17 20.10
CA ILE A 8 0.73 -4.43 19.62
C ILE A 8 -0.25 -3.55 20.40
N GLY A 9 -0.16 -3.50 21.72
CA GLY A 9 -1.04 -2.67 22.55
C GLY A 9 -0.88 -1.16 22.32
N LEU A 10 0.31 -0.71 21.91
CA LEU A 10 0.55 0.67 21.49
C LEU A 10 -0.07 0.94 20.12
N ALA A 11 0.24 0.10 19.13
CA ALA A 11 -0.27 0.25 17.77
C ALA A 11 -1.80 0.18 17.73
N TYR A 12 -2.39 -0.75 18.47
CA TYR A 12 -3.85 -0.90 18.60
C TYR A 12 -4.52 0.36 19.12
N ARG A 13 -3.93 1.06 20.10
CA ARG A 13 -4.46 2.33 20.60
C ARG A 13 -4.37 3.48 19.59
N LEU A 14 -3.45 3.40 18.62
CA LEU A 14 -3.28 4.41 17.59
C LEU A 14 -4.19 4.17 16.38
N VAL A 15 -4.26 2.94 15.87
CA VAL A 15 -5.00 2.61 14.63
C VAL A 15 -6.43 2.11 14.90
N GLY A 16 -6.71 1.61 16.10
CA GLY A 16 -8.04 1.13 16.50
C GLY A 16 -8.43 -0.26 15.96
N SER A 17 -7.59 -0.87 15.13
CA SER A 17 -7.79 -2.21 14.55
C SER A 17 -6.71 -3.17 15.05
N LEU A 18 -7.12 -4.36 15.49
CA LEU A 18 -6.18 -5.40 15.94
C LEU A 18 -5.34 -5.93 14.76
N ALA A 19 -5.97 -6.13 13.60
CA ALA A 19 -5.27 -6.63 12.41
C ALA A 19 -4.20 -5.62 11.94
N GLU A 20 -4.54 -4.34 11.84
CA GLU A 20 -3.56 -3.31 11.46
C GLU A 20 -2.45 -3.17 12.51
N ALA A 21 -2.77 -3.33 13.80
CA ALA A 21 -1.77 -3.30 14.87
C ALA A 21 -0.78 -4.47 14.77
N GLU A 22 -1.26 -5.66 14.44
CA GLU A 22 -0.39 -6.82 14.21
C GLU A 22 0.49 -6.60 12.99
N ASP A 23 -0.07 -6.12 11.88
CA ASP A 23 0.69 -5.82 10.65
C ASP A 23 1.79 -4.77 10.89
N VAL A 24 1.48 -3.68 11.62
CA VAL A 24 2.47 -2.67 12.02
C VAL A 24 3.64 -3.29 12.75
N VAL A 25 3.36 -4.19 13.69
CA VAL A 25 4.39 -4.83 14.50
C VAL A 25 5.21 -5.81 13.66
N GLN A 26 4.58 -6.58 12.78
CA GLN A 26 5.29 -7.45 11.84
C GLN A 26 6.23 -6.64 10.94
N GLU A 27 5.74 -5.57 10.34
CA GLU A 27 6.53 -4.67 9.49
C GLU A 27 7.68 -4.03 10.27
N THR A 28 7.45 -3.64 11.54
CA THR A 28 8.49 -3.11 12.42
C THR A 28 9.63 -4.10 12.63
N TYR A 29 9.30 -5.36 12.93
CA TYR A 29 10.31 -6.42 13.09
C TYR A 29 10.99 -6.77 11.76
N ALA A 30 10.24 -6.79 10.64
CA ALA A 30 10.82 -7.02 9.32
C ALA A 30 11.89 -5.96 8.98
N ARG A 31 11.60 -4.68 9.22
CA ARG A 31 12.57 -3.58 9.06
C ARG A 31 13.76 -3.70 10.01
N TRP A 32 13.54 -4.21 11.22
CA TRP A 32 14.62 -4.47 12.16
C TRP A 32 15.57 -5.57 11.67
N TYR A 33 15.04 -6.70 11.22
CA TYR A 33 15.85 -7.82 10.72
C TYR A 33 16.52 -7.53 9.39
N ALA A 34 15.92 -6.67 8.55
CA ALA A 34 16.52 -6.20 7.31
C ALA A 34 17.73 -5.27 7.53
N MET A 35 17.91 -4.70 8.73
CA MET A 35 19.06 -3.83 9.00
C MET A 35 20.38 -4.61 9.13
N PRO A 36 21.48 -4.09 8.56
CA PRO A 36 22.82 -4.63 8.76
C PRO A 36 23.17 -4.73 10.24
N GLN A 37 23.92 -5.75 10.62
CA GLN A 37 24.25 -6.02 12.02
C GLN A 37 24.97 -4.84 12.68
N GLN A 38 25.91 -4.18 12.00
CA GLN A 38 26.57 -2.95 12.49
C GLN A 38 25.60 -1.83 12.83
N GLN A 39 24.53 -1.65 12.03
CA GLN A 39 23.51 -0.64 12.33
C GLN A 39 22.64 -1.03 13.52
N ARG A 40 22.42 -2.34 13.74
CA ARG A 40 21.71 -2.84 14.92
C ARG A 40 22.55 -2.68 16.20
N GLU A 41 23.85 -2.91 16.11
CA GLU A 41 24.80 -2.77 17.22
C GLU A 41 25.03 -1.31 17.62
N ALA A 42 24.95 -0.38 16.67
CA ALA A 42 25.00 1.06 16.94
C ALA A 42 23.75 1.61 17.65
N ILE A 43 22.69 0.81 17.83
CA ILE A 43 21.46 1.25 18.49
C ILE A 43 21.56 0.97 20.00
N GLU A 44 21.74 2.05 20.77
CA GLU A 44 21.84 1.98 22.24
C GLU A 44 20.57 1.46 22.92
N SER A 45 19.39 1.70 22.34
CA SER A 45 18.10 1.23 22.86
C SER A 45 17.25 0.58 21.77
N PRO A 46 17.29 -0.76 21.65
CA PRO A 46 16.48 -1.50 20.67
C PRO A 46 14.98 -1.27 20.87
N GLY A 47 14.48 -1.33 22.11
CA GLY A 47 13.07 -1.11 22.42
C GLY A 47 12.59 0.30 22.08
N GLY A 48 13.42 1.33 22.34
CA GLY A 48 13.13 2.70 21.95
C GLY A 48 13.09 2.89 20.43
N ARG A 49 13.99 2.25 19.69
CA ARG A 49 13.99 2.26 18.23
C ARG A 49 12.75 1.58 17.66
N LEU A 50 12.40 0.39 18.13
CA LEU A 50 11.22 -0.35 17.68
C LEU A 50 9.94 0.44 17.92
N THR A 51 9.79 1.06 19.09
CA THR A 51 8.64 1.91 19.41
C THR A 51 8.53 3.11 18.46
N ARG A 52 9.66 3.74 18.13
CA ARG A 52 9.70 4.86 17.20
C ARG A 52 9.31 4.44 15.78
N VAL A 53 9.78 3.28 15.31
CA VAL A 53 9.43 2.73 14.00
C VAL A 53 7.95 2.36 13.93
N ALA A 54 7.43 1.63 14.93
CA ALA A 54 6.02 1.27 15.00
C ALA A 54 5.10 2.51 15.01
N SER A 55 5.45 3.52 15.81
CA SER A 55 4.70 4.78 15.87
C SER A 55 4.69 5.51 14.52
N ARG A 56 5.81 5.52 13.78
CA ARG A 56 5.90 6.12 12.44
C ARG A 56 4.93 5.43 11.47
N ILE A 57 4.92 4.09 11.45
CA ILE A 57 4.03 3.32 10.58
C ILE A 57 2.57 3.58 10.93
N CYS A 58 2.20 3.62 12.23
CA CYS A 58 0.84 3.97 12.64
C CYS A 58 0.42 5.36 12.13
N LEU A 59 1.31 6.36 12.25
CA LEU A 59 1.05 7.71 11.76
C LEU A 59 0.91 7.75 10.23
N ASP A 60 1.73 6.99 9.51
CA ASP A 60 1.64 6.87 8.05
C ASP A 60 0.31 6.22 7.62
N LEU A 61 -0.17 5.21 8.36
CA LEU A 61 -1.48 4.58 8.11
C LEU A 61 -2.65 5.55 8.35
N LEU A 62 -2.63 6.28 9.46
CA LEU A 62 -3.63 7.30 9.78
C LEU A 62 -3.60 8.47 8.77
N GLY A 63 -2.40 8.89 8.36
CA GLY A 63 -2.17 9.89 7.33
C GLY A 63 -2.67 9.44 5.96
N SER A 64 -2.42 8.18 5.57
CA SER A 64 -2.95 7.56 4.35
C SER A 64 -4.48 7.49 4.35
N ALA A 65 -5.09 7.11 5.48
CA ALA A 65 -6.55 7.07 5.60
C ALA A 65 -7.17 8.48 5.46
N ARG A 66 -6.50 9.50 6.00
CA ARG A 66 -6.89 10.90 5.84
C ARG A 66 -6.71 11.38 4.41
N ALA A 67 -5.55 11.13 3.80
CA ALA A 67 -5.28 11.48 2.42
C ALA A 67 -6.28 10.84 1.46
N ARG A 68 -6.66 9.56 1.66
CA ARG A 68 -7.72 8.89 0.88
C ARG A 68 -9.09 9.55 1.03
N ARG A 69 -9.44 10.06 2.22
CA ARG A 69 -10.69 10.84 2.41
C ARG A 69 -10.63 12.21 1.73
N GLU A 70 -9.47 12.85 1.73
CA GLU A 70 -9.25 14.12 1.03
C GLU A 70 -9.24 13.91 -0.50
N SER A 71 -8.69 12.79 -0.99
CA SER A 71 -8.78 12.36 -2.39
C SER A 71 -10.19 11.96 -2.81
N TYR A 72 -11.06 11.51 -1.89
CA TYR A 72 -12.48 11.24 -2.20
C TYR A 72 -13.29 12.51 -2.49
N VAL A 73 -12.74 13.70 -2.20
CA VAL A 73 -13.28 15.01 -2.65
C VAL A 73 -12.64 15.45 -3.99
N GLY A 74 -11.77 14.62 -4.58
CA GLY A 74 -11.01 14.93 -5.79
C GLY A 74 -10.94 13.83 -6.85
N GLU A 75 -11.64 12.70 -6.71
CA GLU A 75 -11.73 11.68 -7.77
C GLU A 75 -12.80 12.06 -8.83
N TRP A 76 -12.73 13.30 -9.32
CA TRP A 76 -13.16 13.62 -10.68
C TRP A 76 -11.89 13.76 -11.52
N ASN A 77 -11.78 12.88 -12.52
CA ASN A 77 -10.83 12.91 -13.63
C ASN A 77 -9.34 12.77 -13.33
N THR A 78 -8.86 11.53 -13.44
CA THR A 78 -7.74 11.27 -14.36
C THR A 78 -8.08 10.03 -15.18
N MET A 79 -9.01 10.22 -16.12
CA MET A 79 -9.04 9.37 -17.32
C MET A 79 -7.84 9.80 -18.16
N ASP A 80 -6.83 8.93 -18.24
CA ASP A 80 -5.66 9.13 -19.08
C ASP A 80 -6.10 9.21 -20.57
N PRO A 81 -5.77 10.27 -21.32
CA PRO A 81 -6.18 10.41 -22.71
C PRO A 81 -5.45 9.48 -23.70
N ALA A 82 -4.50 8.64 -23.26
CA ALA A 82 -3.76 7.74 -24.14
C ALA A 82 -4.51 6.43 -24.48
N ASP A 83 -5.52 6.02 -23.69
CA ASP A 83 -6.26 4.78 -23.93
C ASP A 83 -7.33 4.88 -25.04
N ALA A 84 -7.64 6.09 -25.51
CA ALA A 84 -8.70 6.30 -26.50
C ALA A 84 -8.34 5.88 -27.95
N ARG A 85 -7.08 5.50 -28.22
CA ARG A 85 -6.60 5.32 -29.62
C ARG A 85 -6.36 3.90 -30.10
N SER A 86 -6.62 2.86 -29.30
CA SER A 86 -6.29 1.49 -29.70
C SER A 86 -7.46 0.51 -29.57
N ARG A 87 -8.61 0.83 -30.18
CA ARG A 87 -9.72 -0.15 -30.39
C ARG A 87 -10.38 -0.01 -31.76
N SER A 88 -9.60 0.24 -32.81
CA SER A 88 -10.04 -0.03 -34.19
C SER A 88 -8.90 -0.66 -34.94
N ASN A 89 -8.89 -1.99 -34.98
CA ASN A 89 -8.82 -2.76 -36.21
C ASN A 89 -8.55 -4.24 -35.88
N SER A 90 -9.55 -4.95 -35.38
CA SER A 90 -9.61 -6.39 -35.58
C SER A 90 -11.04 -6.88 -35.41
N LEU A 91 -11.40 -7.85 -36.24
CA LEU A 91 -12.71 -8.45 -36.47
C LEU A 91 -13.63 -7.73 -37.47
N ARG A 92 -13.44 -8.03 -38.77
CA ARG A 92 -14.38 -8.93 -39.45
C ARG A 92 -13.81 -9.51 -40.76
N VAL A 93 -13.53 -10.80 -40.76
CA VAL A 93 -13.84 -11.67 -41.91
C VAL A 93 -14.95 -12.61 -41.44
N PRO A 94 -16.00 -12.80 -42.24
CA PRO A 94 -15.98 -13.93 -43.19
C PRO A 94 -16.58 -13.63 -44.59
N GLN A 95 -16.16 -14.47 -45.54
CA GLN A 95 -16.57 -14.70 -46.95
C GLN A 95 -18.09 -15.07 -47.12
N PRO A 96 -18.68 -15.39 -48.30
CA PRO A 96 -18.46 -15.02 -49.73
C PRO A 96 -19.77 -14.71 -50.56
N LEU A 97 -19.58 -14.45 -51.88
CA LEU A 97 -20.46 -14.73 -53.06
C LEU A 97 -21.90 -14.18 -53.12
N HIS A 98 -22.15 -13.18 -54.00
CA HIS A 98 -23.03 -13.26 -55.20
C HIS A 98 -23.46 -11.88 -55.75
N LYS A 99 -23.54 -11.76 -57.10
CA LYS A 99 -24.32 -10.78 -57.91
C LYS A 99 -23.79 -9.32 -57.92
N ILE A 100 -23.78 -8.54 -59.00
CA ILE A 100 -24.35 -8.59 -60.36
C ILE A 100 -23.62 -7.50 -61.18
N LEU A 101 -23.42 -7.77 -62.48
CA LEU A 101 -22.97 -6.86 -63.54
C LEU A 101 -23.87 -5.59 -63.64
N PRO A 102 -23.43 -4.50 -64.27
CA PRO A 102 -23.56 -4.42 -65.74
C PRO A 102 -22.31 -3.96 -66.48
#